data_AF-A0A497KQJ7-F1
#
_entry.id   AF-A0A497KQJ7-F1
#
_cell.length_a   1.000
_cell.length_b   1.000
_cell.length_c   1.000
_cell.angle_alpha   90.00
_cell.angle_beta   90.00
_cell.angle_gamma   90.00
#
_symmetry.space_group_name_H-M   'P 1'
#
loop_
_entity.id
_entity.type
_entity.pdbx_description
1 polymer ?
#
loop_
_entity_poly.entity_id
_entity_poly.type
_entity_poly.pdbx_seq_one_letter_code
_entity_poly.pdbx_strand_id
1 'polypeptide(L)'
;LILIPEEPFSIKEVTEFVKKKISKEGGQSVLIVVAEGALIKDYEGPITKSTKVDQFGHVYLGGIGEFLAKEINKATGAETRACVPAHTIRGGPPTALDRLISTRLGLAAVDLVKEGKFGYMVALKAGEIVPVPLSKVTGRTKTVSKELYEEAKVFFD
;
A
#
# COMPACT_ATOMS: atom_id res chain seq x y z
N LEU A 1 4.02 4.94 11.78
CA LEU A 1 3.03 3.85 11.72
C LEU A 1 2.72 3.54 10.27
N ILE A 2 2.73 2.28 9.88
CA ILE A 2 2.44 1.84 8.51
C ILE A 2 1.22 0.93 8.54
N LEU A 3 0.16 1.30 7.83
CA LEU A 3 -1.12 0.58 7.79
C LEU A 3 -1.31 -0.03 6.40
N ILE A 4 -1.35 -1.36 6.33
CA ILE A 4 -1.45 -2.13 5.07
C ILE A 4 -2.71 -3.02 5.06
N PRO A 5 -3.19 -3.44 3.88
CA PRO A 5 -4.38 -4.32 3.77
C PRO A 5 -4.23 -5.65 4.49
N GLU A 6 -3.02 -6.21 4.50
CA GLU A 6 -2.72 -7.52 5.10
C GLU A 6 -2.84 -7.52 6.62
N GLU A 7 -2.81 -6.36 7.26
CA GLU A 7 -2.78 -6.21 8.72
C GLU A 7 -3.92 -5.27 9.15
N PRO A 8 -5.15 -5.78 9.27
CA PRO A 8 -6.30 -4.99 9.69
C PRO A 8 -6.05 -4.36 11.06
N PHE A 9 -6.52 -3.13 11.25
CA PHE A 9 -6.29 -2.35 12.47
C PHE A 9 -7.59 -1.76 13.01
N SER A 10 -7.60 -1.30 14.26
CA SER A 10 -8.71 -0.52 14.82
C SER A 10 -8.37 0.97 14.93
N ILE A 11 -9.40 1.82 14.90
CA ILE A 11 -9.24 3.26 15.15
C ILE A 11 -8.66 3.48 16.56
N LYS A 12 -9.06 2.64 17.52
CA LYS A 12 -8.56 2.68 18.89
C LYS A 12 -7.06 2.44 18.94
N GLU A 13 -6.55 1.38 18.31
CA GLU A 13 -5.11 1.09 18.22
C GLU A 13 -4.33 2.27 17.65
N VAL A 14 -4.81 2.87 16.55
CA VAL A 14 -4.15 4.02 15.92
C VAL A 14 -4.15 5.24 16.84
N THR A 15 -5.26 5.55 17.51
CA THR A 15 -5.36 6.73 18.39
C THR A 15 -4.54 6.56 19.67
N GLU A 16 -4.50 5.36 20.25
CA GLU A 16 -3.63 5.02 21.39
C GLU A 16 -2.15 5.14 21.02
N PHE A 17 -1.79 4.66 19.83
CA PHE A 17 -0.44 4.83 19.29
C PHE A 17 -0.05 6.31 19.20
N VAL A 18 -0.91 7.15 18.62
CA VAL A 18 -0.67 8.59 18.51
C VAL A 18 -0.52 9.22 19.90
N LYS A 19 -1.45 8.94 20.83
CA LYS A 19 -1.40 9.44 22.21
C LYS A 19 -0.08 9.10 22.89
N LYS A 20 0.36 7.84 22.79
CA LYS A 20 1.63 7.36 23.37
C LYS A 20 2.83 8.11 22.81
N LYS A 21 2.85 8.47 21.52
CA LYS A 21 3.99 9.17 20.90
C LYS A 21 4.00 10.66 21.23
N ILE A 22 2.84 11.32 21.23
CA ILE A 22 2.76 12.77 21.56
C ILE A 22 2.98 13.05 23.05
N SER A 23 2.64 12.11 23.94
CA SER A 23 2.80 12.28 25.39
C SER A 23 4.23 12.10 25.90
N LYS A 24 5.17 11.69 25.05
CA LYS A 24 6.58 11.57 25.42
C LYS A 24 7.19 12.96 25.62
N GLU A 25 8.10 13.09 26.59
CA GLU A 25 8.87 14.32 26.80
C GLU A 25 9.51 14.79 25.48
N GLY A 26 9.28 16.06 25.15
CA GLY A 26 9.74 16.68 23.90
C GLY A 26 8.76 16.65 22.73
N GLY A 27 7.60 15.96 22.83
CA GLY A 27 6.51 15.98 21.83
C GLY A 27 6.93 15.49 20.44
N GLN A 28 6.69 14.21 20.12
CA GLN A 28 7.08 13.67 18.82
C GLN A 28 6.04 13.96 17.74
N SER A 29 6.51 14.44 16.58
CA SER A 29 5.69 14.43 15.35
C SER A 29 5.44 13.00 14.90
N VAL A 30 4.21 12.69 14.50
CA VAL A 30 3.81 11.35 14.08
C VAL A 30 3.50 11.34 12.58
N LEU A 31 4.21 10.49 11.83
CA LEU A 31 3.89 10.18 10.44
C LEU A 31 3.18 8.82 10.36
N ILE A 32 2.01 8.83 9.73
CA ILE A 32 1.22 7.63 9.45
C ILE A 32 1.12 7.49 7.93
N VAL A 33 1.54 6.33 7.41
CA VAL A 33 1.36 5.97 6.01
C VAL A 33 0.29 4.89 5.95
N VAL A 34 -0.76 5.13 5.17
CA VAL A 34 -1.89 4.22 5.04
C VAL A 34 -2.08 3.84 3.58
N ALA A 35 -2.12 2.55 3.30
CA ALA A 35 -2.47 2.05 1.98
C ALA A 35 -3.95 2.31 1.70
N GLU A 36 -4.29 2.63 0.45
CA GLU A 36 -5.68 2.87 0.06
C GLU A 36 -6.59 1.68 0.41
N GLY A 37 -6.07 0.45 0.25
CA GLY A 37 -6.72 -0.82 0.55
C GLY A 37 -6.74 -1.25 2.02
N ALA A 38 -6.30 -0.42 2.96
CA ALA A 38 -6.15 -0.86 4.35
C ALA A 38 -7.52 -1.11 5.02
N LEU A 39 -7.60 -2.14 5.88
CA LEU A 39 -8.85 -2.62 6.47
C LEU A 39 -8.99 -2.19 7.93
N ILE A 40 -10.15 -1.65 8.29
CA ILE A 40 -10.47 -1.22 9.67
C ILE A 40 -11.40 -2.26 10.32
N LYS A 41 -10.93 -2.92 11.38
CA LYS A 41 -11.65 -4.01 12.08
C LYS A 41 -12.99 -3.57 12.66
N ASP A 42 -13.02 -2.39 13.28
CA ASP A 42 -14.12 -1.95 14.16
C ASP A 42 -15.01 -0.88 13.51
N TYR A 43 -15.06 -0.80 12.18
CA TYR A 43 -15.86 0.21 11.48
C TYR A 43 -17.14 -0.38 10.89
N GLU A 44 -18.27 -0.11 11.55
CA GLU A 44 -19.62 -0.55 11.14
C GLU A 44 -20.42 0.53 10.37
N GLY A 45 -19.83 1.70 10.12
CA GLY A 45 -20.51 2.80 9.39
C GLY A 45 -20.51 2.61 7.87
N PRO A 46 -21.38 3.30 7.12
CA PRO A 46 -21.21 3.42 5.67
C PRO A 46 -19.95 4.25 5.36
N ILE A 47 -18.94 3.64 4.71
CA ILE A 47 -17.71 4.34 4.25
C ILE A 47 -17.97 5.09 2.92
N THR A 48 -19.12 5.74 2.74
CA THR A 48 -19.46 6.36 1.44
C THR A 48 -20.10 7.73 1.60
N LYS A 49 -19.46 8.75 1.01
CA LYS A 49 -20.18 9.92 0.47
C LYS A 49 -20.86 9.63 -0.87
N SER A 50 -20.66 8.44 -1.46
CA SER A 50 -21.35 8.02 -2.68
C SER A 50 -21.34 6.50 -2.85
N THR A 51 -22.53 5.94 -3.03
CA THR A 51 -22.84 4.54 -3.32
C THR A 51 -22.28 4.12 -4.68
N LYS A 52 -21.01 3.74 -4.76
CA LYS A 52 -20.48 2.97 -5.90
C LYS A 52 -19.56 1.89 -5.39
N VAL A 53 -20.11 0.71 -5.16
CA VAL A 53 -19.31 -0.51 -5.13
C VAL A 53 -18.67 -0.62 -6.52
N ASP A 54 -17.37 -0.87 -6.60
CA ASP A 54 -16.75 -1.13 -7.91
C ASP A 54 -17.29 -2.45 -8.48
N GLN A 55 -16.97 -2.74 -9.75
CA GLN A 55 -17.45 -3.96 -10.43
C GLN A 55 -16.86 -5.25 -9.82
N PHE A 56 -16.03 -5.16 -8.77
CA PHE A 56 -15.34 -6.25 -8.10
C PHE A 56 -15.72 -6.41 -6.61
N GLY A 57 -16.64 -5.60 -6.08
CA GLY A 57 -17.10 -5.72 -4.69
C GLY A 57 -16.20 -5.02 -3.65
N HIS A 58 -15.24 -4.21 -4.07
CA HIS A 58 -14.35 -3.50 -3.15
C HIS A 58 -14.96 -2.15 -2.71
N VAL A 59 -14.85 -1.87 -1.42
CA VAL A 59 -15.29 -0.62 -0.79
C VAL A 59 -14.43 0.53 -1.32
N TYR A 60 -15.02 1.71 -1.55
CA TYR A 60 -14.32 2.92 -2.04
C TYR A 60 -13.05 3.22 -1.21
N LEU A 61 -11.88 2.97 -1.80
CA LEU A 61 -10.54 3.10 -1.19
C LEU A 61 -10.01 4.55 -1.18
N GLY A 62 -10.86 5.52 -1.53
CA GLY A 62 -10.50 6.94 -1.56
C GLY A 62 -10.84 7.63 -0.25
N GLY A 63 -9.83 8.18 0.45
CA GLY A 63 -10.04 9.07 1.60
C GLY A 63 -9.82 8.46 2.98
N ILE A 64 -9.31 7.23 3.08
CA ILE A 64 -8.93 6.63 4.38
C ILE A 64 -7.97 7.54 5.18
N GLY A 65 -7.06 8.24 4.50
CA GLY A 65 -6.18 9.22 5.13
C GLY A 65 -6.93 10.39 5.77
N GLU A 66 -7.93 10.95 5.06
CA GLU A 66 -8.77 12.04 5.59
C GLU A 66 -9.65 11.57 6.75
N PHE A 67 -10.19 10.36 6.63
CA PHE A 67 -10.98 9.73 7.68
C PHE A 67 -10.16 9.55 8.96
N LEU A 68 -8.98 8.92 8.85
CA LEU A 68 -8.08 8.73 9.98
C LEU A 68 -7.65 10.06 10.58
N ALA A 69 -7.35 11.08 9.78
CA ALA A 69 -6.97 12.38 10.30
C ALA A 69 -8.07 13.02 11.17
N LYS A 70 -9.35 12.88 10.78
CA LYS A 70 -10.48 13.36 11.58
C LYS A 70 -10.63 12.59 12.89
N GLU A 71 -10.58 11.27 12.84
CA GLU A 71 -10.72 10.42 14.04
C GLU A 71 -9.57 10.61 15.02
N ILE A 72 -8.33 10.73 14.52
CA ILE A 72 -7.16 11.04 15.35
C ILE A 72 -7.30 12.40 16.01
N ASN A 73 -7.64 13.44 15.26
CA ASN A 73 -7.82 14.78 15.81
C ASN A 73 -8.91 14.78 16.90
N LYS A 74 -10.07 14.18 16.63
CA LYS A 74 -11.17 14.04 17.58
C LYS A 74 -10.77 13.30 18.86
N ALA A 75 -10.01 12.21 18.75
CA ALA A 75 -9.67 11.36 19.88
C ALA A 75 -8.48 11.87 20.71
N THR A 76 -7.58 12.65 20.11
CA THR A 76 -6.29 13.04 20.71
C THR A 76 -6.13 14.54 20.92
N GLY A 77 -6.91 15.38 20.23
CA GLY A 77 -6.71 16.83 20.19
C GLY A 77 -5.49 17.28 19.37
N ALA A 78 -4.72 16.35 18.80
CA ALA A 78 -3.55 16.67 18.00
C ALA A 78 -3.96 17.18 16.61
N GLU A 79 -3.37 18.30 16.17
CA GLU A 79 -3.56 18.80 14.82
C GLU A 79 -3.06 17.76 13.80
N THR A 80 -4.00 17.18 13.05
CA THR A 80 -3.71 16.08 12.12
C THR A 80 -4.10 16.49 10.71
N ARG A 81 -3.17 16.33 9.76
CA ARG A 81 -3.35 16.68 8.35
C ARG A 81 -3.17 15.44 7.48
N ALA A 82 -4.13 15.20 6.58
CA ALA A 82 -4.01 14.16 5.55
C ALA A 82 -3.41 14.74 4.27
N CYS A 83 -2.53 13.98 3.62
CA CYS A 83 -2.02 14.28 2.29
C CYS A 83 -2.23 13.06 1.40
N VAL A 84 -2.87 13.26 0.24
CA VAL A 84 -3.11 12.21 -0.75
C VAL A 84 -2.32 12.54 -2.01
N PRO A 85 -1.17 11.88 -2.27
CA PRO A 85 -0.34 12.17 -3.44
C PRO A 85 -1.03 11.92 -4.79
N ALA A 86 -2.05 11.05 -4.80
CA ALA A 86 -2.91 10.73 -5.95
C ALA A 86 -2.12 10.47 -7.25
N HIS A 87 -2.44 11.15 -8.35
CA HIS A 87 -1.80 10.94 -9.65
C HIS A 87 -0.31 11.27 -9.69
N THR A 88 0.19 12.08 -8.74
CA THR A 88 1.58 12.53 -8.69
C THR A 88 2.56 11.35 -8.62
N ILE A 89 2.23 10.33 -7.81
CA ILE A 89 3.09 9.15 -7.64
C ILE A 89 3.10 8.23 -8.87
N ARG A 90 2.16 8.39 -9.80
CA ARG A 90 2.09 7.62 -11.05
C ARG A 90 2.62 8.39 -12.27
N GLY A 91 2.81 9.70 -12.14
CA GLY A 91 3.22 10.59 -13.23
C GLY A 91 4.67 11.10 -13.15
N GLY A 92 5.39 10.84 -12.06
CA GLY A 92 6.79 11.24 -11.92
C GLY A 92 7.72 10.51 -12.91
N PRO A 93 8.87 11.13 -13.28
CA PRO A 93 9.85 10.46 -14.14
C PRO A 93 10.38 9.19 -13.45
N PRO A 94 10.61 8.09 -14.21
CA PRO A 94 11.11 6.84 -13.64
C PRO A 94 12.52 7.01 -13.08
N THR A 95 12.84 6.26 -12.03
CA THR A 95 14.19 6.24 -11.46
C THR A 95 15.19 5.57 -12.42
N ALA A 96 16.49 5.63 -12.11
CA ALA A 96 17.50 4.89 -12.86
C ALA A 96 17.24 3.37 -12.83
N LEU A 97 16.81 2.86 -11.67
CA LEU A 97 16.49 1.44 -11.48
C LEU A 97 15.25 1.04 -12.28
N ASP A 98 14.19 1.86 -12.26
CA ASP A 98 12.98 1.59 -13.03
C ASP A 98 13.28 1.51 -14.53
N ARG A 99 14.12 2.43 -15.04
CA ARG A 99 14.58 2.41 -16.44
C ARG A 99 15.35 1.13 -16.75
N LEU A 100 16.33 0.78 -15.92
CA LEU A 100 17.13 -0.43 -16.10
C LEU A 100 16.27 -1.70 -16.14
N ILE A 101 15.40 -1.89 -15.14
CA ILE A 101 14.55 -3.08 -15.05
C ILE A 101 13.57 -3.11 -16.20
N SER A 102 12.92 -1.99 -16.53
CA SER A 102 11.94 -1.93 -17.62
C SER A 102 12.56 -2.26 -18.98
N THR A 103 13.77 -1.76 -19.26
CA THR A 103 14.50 -2.13 -20.49
C THR A 103 14.82 -3.62 -20.52
N ARG A 104 15.32 -4.20 -19.43
CA ARG A 104 15.63 -5.64 -19.38
C ARG A 104 14.38 -6.51 -19.52
N LEU A 105 13.27 -6.11 -18.91
CA LEU A 105 11.98 -6.79 -19.08
C LEU A 105 11.52 -6.74 -20.54
N GLY A 106 11.58 -5.56 -21.18
CA GLY A 106 11.22 -5.39 -22.59
C GLY A 106 12.05 -6.26 -23.53
N LEU A 107 13.38 -6.31 -23.34
CA LEU A 107 14.27 -7.18 -24.12
C LEU A 107 13.89 -8.66 -23.98
N ALA A 108 13.72 -9.14 -22.75
CA ALA A 108 13.34 -10.52 -22.50
C ALA A 108 11.97 -10.88 -23.11
N ALA A 109 11.02 -9.95 -23.10
CA ALA A 109 9.71 -10.17 -23.74
C ALA A 109 9.84 -10.33 -25.26
N VAL A 110 10.70 -9.52 -25.91
CA VAL A 110 10.97 -9.65 -27.35
C VAL A 110 11.65 -10.98 -27.68
N ASP A 111 12.59 -11.43 -26.85
CA ASP A 111 13.26 -12.72 -27.05
C ASP A 111 12.28 -13.89 -26.95
N LEU A 112 11.34 -13.87 -26.00
CA LEU A 112 10.27 -14.88 -25.92
C LEU A 112 9.41 -14.92 -27.18
N VAL A 113 9.09 -13.76 -27.77
CA VAL A 113 8.33 -13.71 -29.03
C VAL A 113 9.13 -14.30 -30.19
N LYS A 114 10.43 -14.00 -30.30
CA LYS A 114 11.31 -14.59 -31.32
C LYS A 114 11.40 -16.12 -31.20
N GLU A 115 11.37 -16.63 -29.97
CA GLU A 115 11.36 -18.06 -29.67
C GLU A 115 9.98 -18.73 -29.84
N GLY A 116 8.94 -17.97 -30.21
CA GLY A 116 7.57 -18.48 -30.34
C GLY A 116 6.89 -18.84 -29.01
N LYS A 117 7.43 -18.36 -27.87
CA LYS A 117 6.94 -18.66 -26.52
C LYS A 117 5.87 -17.66 -26.08
N PHE A 118 4.64 -17.89 -26.54
CA PHE A 118 3.48 -17.09 -26.14
C PHE A 118 2.86 -17.58 -24.82
N GLY A 119 2.09 -16.72 -24.16
CA GLY A 119 1.42 -17.03 -22.90
C GLY A 119 2.30 -16.90 -21.65
N TYR A 120 3.43 -16.18 -21.76
CA TYR A 120 4.35 -15.90 -20.65
C TYR A 120 4.37 -14.39 -20.36
N MET A 121 4.51 -14.04 -19.09
CA MET A 121 4.99 -12.72 -18.66
C MET A 121 6.48 -12.78 -18.31
N VAL A 122 7.14 -11.64 -18.29
CA VAL A 122 8.50 -11.49 -17.74
C VAL A 122 8.43 -10.87 -16.36
N ALA A 123 9.26 -11.35 -15.44
CA ALA A 123 9.32 -10.86 -14.06
C ALA A 123 10.77 -10.73 -13.59
N LEU A 124 11.01 -9.79 -12.67
CA LEU A 124 12.25 -9.75 -11.89
C LEU A 124 12.10 -10.64 -10.66
N LYS A 125 12.94 -11.67 -10.52
CA LYS A 125 12.98 -12.57 -9.36
C LYS A 125 14.41 -12.70 -8.87
N ALA A 126 14.68 -12.23 -7.64
CA ALA A 126 15.99 -12.28 -7.00
C ALA A 126 17.13 -11.71 -7.89
N GLY A 127 16.89 -10.60 -8.58
CA GLY A 127 17.88 -9.95 -9.46
C GLY A 127 17.85 -10.44 -10.92
N GLU A 128 17.18 -11.55 -11.20
CA GLU A 128 17.13 -12.17 -12.52
C GLU A 128 15.82 -11.94 -13.26
N ILE A 129 15.90 -11.77 -14.57
CA ILE A 129 14.71 -11.64 -15.44
C ILE A 129 14.31 -13.04 -15.88
N VAL A 130 13.10 -13.46 -15.51
CA VAL A 130 12.61 -14.82 -15.75
C VAL A 130 11.27 -14.82 -16.48
N PRO A 131 11.03 -15.76 -17.41
CA PRO A 131 9.71 -16.00 -17.97
C PRO A 131 8.82 -16.75 -16.97
N VAL A 132 7.56 -16.33 -16.85
CA VAL A 132 6.56 -16.95 -15.96
C VAL A 132 5.29 -17.22 -16.77
N PRO A 133 4.78 -18.47 -16.83
CA PRO A 133 3.53 -18.76 -17.52
C PRO A 133 2.37 -17.96 -16.91
N LEU A 134 1.55 -17.33 -17.76
CA LEU A 134 0.39 -16.55 -17.31
C LEU A 134 -0.59 -17.40 -16.48
N SER A 135 -0.75 -18.68 -16.83
CA SER A 135 -1.59 -19.64 -16.09
C SER A 135 -1.18 -19.84 -14.62
N LYS A 136 0.06 -19.51 -14.25
CA LYS A 136 0.55 -19.61 -12.85
C LYS A 136 0.34 -18.34 -12.03
N VAL A 137 0.07 -17.21 -12.68
CA VAL A 137 -0.06 -15.89 -12.02
C VAL A 137 -1.49 -15.39 -11.95
N THR A 138 -2.37 -15.81 -12.86
CA THR A 138 -3.78 -15.42 -12.84
C THR A 138 -4.46 -15.84 -11.53
N GLY A 139 -5.15 -14.90 -10.88
CA GLY A 139 -5.93 -15.16 -9.66
C GLY A 139 -5.12 -15.15 -8.35
N ARG A 140 -3.84 -14.77 -8.37
CA ARG A 140 -3.01 -14.65 -7.18
C ARG A 140 -2.46 -13.24 -7.05
N THR A 141 -2.53 -12.68 -5.85
CA THR A 141 -1.93 -11.39 -5.51
C THR A 141 -0.67 -11.63 -4.68
N LYS A 142 0.43 -10.95 -5.02
CA LYS A 142 1.62 -10.94 -4.17
C LYS A 142 1.35 -10.03 -2.98
N THR A 143 1.26 -10.61 -1.79
CA THR A 143 1.11 -9.87 -0.53
C THR A 143 2.47 -9.45 0.03
N VAL A 144 2.44 -8.51 0.98
CA VAL A 144 3.60 -8.21 1.82
C VAL A 144 3.94 -9.46 2.67
N SER A 145 5.23 -9.76 2.82
CA SER A 145 5.68 -10.85 3.71
C SER A 145 5.43 -10.44 5.17
N LYS A 146 4.90 -11.39 5.95
CA LYS A 146 4.66 -11.16 7.37
C LYS A 146 5.97 -10.87 8.09
N GLU A 147 7.01 -11.64 7.79
CA GLU A 147 8.35 -11.47 8.36
C GLU A 147 8.88 -10.05 8.10
N LEU A 148 8.77 -9.57 6.86
CA LEU A 148 9.19 -8.22 6.49
C LEU A 148 8.39 -7.14 7.24
N TYR A 149 7.09 -7.34 7.40
CA TYR A 149 6.26 -6.37 8.13
C TYR A 149 6.56 -6.36 9.63
N GLU A 150 6.79 -7.53 10.25
CA GLU A 150 7.23 -7.63 11.64
C GLU A 150 8.61 -6.97 11.86
N GLU A 151 9.56 -7.14 10.93
CA GLU A 151 10.83 -6.42 10.96
C GLU A 151 10.62 -4.90 10.90
N ALA A 152 9.70 -4.44 10.04
CA ALA A 152 9.37 -3.02 9.94
C ALA A 152 8.70 -2.47 11.21
N LYS A 153 7.84 -3.26 11.89
CA LYS A 153 7.14 -2.87 13.13
C LYS A 153 8.10 -2.43 14.23
N VAL A 154 9.29 -3.03 14.32
CA VAL A 154 10.35 -2.64 15.28
C VAL A 154 10.66 -1.13 15.23
N PHE A 155 10.55 -0.51 14.06
CA PHE A 155 10.84 0.92 13.89
C PHE A 155 9.67 1.84 14.25
N PHE A 156 8.45 1.30 14.38
CA PHE A 156 7.26 2.11 14.63
C PHE A 156 6.36 1.63 15.77
N ASP A 157 6.80 0.71 16.62
CA ASP A 157 6.12 0.34 17.89
C ASP A 157 6.41 1.30 19.08
#